data_AF-A0A4Z2CBB7-F1
#
_entry.id   AF-A0A4Z2CBB7-F1
#
_cell.length_a   1.000
_cell.length_b   1.000
_cell.length_c   1.000
_cell.angle_alpha   90.00
_cell.angle_beta   90.00
_cell.angle_gamma   90.00
#
_symmetry.space_group_name_H-M   'P 1'
#
loop_
_entity.id
_entity.type
_entity.pdbx_description
1 polymer ?
#
loop_
_entity_poly.entity_id
_entity_poly.type
_entity_poly.pdbx_seq_one_letter_code
_entity_poly.pdbx_strand_id
1 'polypeptide(L)'
;MDEAPSEEGSRLHKRSQPRVLQPDLQQESSDLKDECKEFVNKISQYQKIVEGLIEVKDEMTKEVETEKMKAIGARNLLKTVAKQREAQQQQLQTLIAEKKLQHERYRIEYEALRKVEPEQNEFIDQFVLQK
;
A
#
# COMPACT_ATOMS: atom_id res chain seq x y z
N MET A 1 -35.38 -72.70 -63.24
CA MET A 1 -35.93 -71.41 -62.78
C MET A 1 -35.68 -71.39 -61.30
N ASP A 2 -34.63 -70.69 -60.87
CA ASP A 2 -34.48 -70.27 -59.48
C ASP A 2 -34.20 -68.78 -59.55
N GLU A 3 -35.19 -68.01 -59.11
CA GLU A 3 -35.28 -66.57 -59.28
C GLU A 3 -34.34 -65.91 -58.26
N ALA A 4 -33.34 -65.20 -58.75
CA ALA A 4 -32.37 -64.51 -57.90
C ALA A 4 -33.10 -63.52 -56.98
N PRO A 5 -32.80 -63.49 -55.67
CA PRO A 5 -33.49 -62.59 -54.75
C PRO A 5 -33.25 -61.14 -55.16
N SER A 6 -34.31 -60.32 -55.19
CA SER A 6 -34.24 -58.94 -55.67
C SER A 6 -33.13 -58.17 -54.97
N GLU A 7 -32.46 -57.28 -55.72
CA GLU A 7 -31.38 -56.44 -55.19
C GLU A 7 -31.77 -55.71 -53.89
N GLU A 8 -33.05 -55.36 -53.75
CA GLU A 8 -33.58 -54.70 -52.57
C GLU A 8 -33.55 -55.61 -51.33
N GLY A 9 -33.87 -56.91 -51.47
CA GLY A 9 -33.76 -57.87 -50.36
C GLY A 9 -32.31 -58.05 -49.88
N SER A 10 -31.34 -58.08 -50.81
CA SER A 10 -29.91 -58.17 -50.48
C SER A 10 -29.36 -56.89 -49.85
N ARG A 11 -29.83 -55.71 -50.30
CA ARG A 11 -29.46 -54.41 -49.72
C ARG A 11 -30.04 -54.23 -48.32
N LEU A 12 -31.26 -54.70 -48.09
CA LEU A 12 -31.89 -54.71 -46.77
C LEU A 12 -31.15 -55.65 -45.83
N HIS A 13 -30.81 -56.88 -46.25
CA HIS A 13 -30.05 -57.82 -45.43
C HIS A 13 -28.67 -57.31 -45.01
N LYS A 14 -27.94 -56.63 -45.91
CA LYS A 14 -26.66 -55.95 -45.57
C LYS A 14 -26.82 -54.77 -44.60
N ARG A 15 -27.99 -54.12 -44.58
CA ARG A 15 -28.30 -53.04 -43.64
C ARG A 15 -28.72 -53.58 -42.27
N SER A 16 -29.39 -54.73 -42.24
CA SER A 16 -29.92 -55.40 -41.05
C SER A 16 -28.92 -56.28 -40.32
N GLN A 17 -27.79 -56.65 -40.95
CA GLN A 17 -26.73 -57.37 -40.25
C GLN A 17 -26.07 -56.49 -39.18
N PRO A 18 -26.01 -56.95 -37.92
CA PRO A 18 -25.32 -56.21 -36.88
C PRO A 18 -23.84 -56.06 -37.27
N ARG A 19 -23.41 -54.81 -37.48
CA ARG A 19 -21.99 -54.50 -37.70
C ARG A 19 -21.25 -54.72 -36.40
N VAL A 20 -20.63 -55.88 -36.26
CA VAL A 20 -19.67 -56.16 -35.19
C VAL A 20 -18.46 -55.29 -35.47
N LEU A 21 -18.28 -54.24 -34.66
CA LEU A 21 -17.03 -53.48 -34.66
C LEU A 21 -15.88 -54.45 -34.30
N GLN A 22 -14.74 -54.31 -34.96
CA GLN A 22 -13.56 -55.07 -34.58
C GLN A 22 -13.17 -54.66 -33.15
N PRO A 23 -12.89 -55.63 -32.25
CA PRO A 23 -12.61 -55.35 -30.85
C PRO A 23 -11.44 -54.36 -30.65
N ASP A 24 -10.45 -54.38 -31.54
CA ASP A 24 -9.31 -53.46 -31.50
C ASP A 24 -9.73 -51.99 -31.74
N LEU A 25 -10.58 -51.74 -32.74
CA LEU A 25 -11.13 -50.41 -33.02
C LEU A 25 -12.06 -49.92 -31.88
N GLN A 26 -12.74 -50.84 -31.20
CA GLN A 26 -13.54 -50.55 -30.02
C GLN A 26 -12.68 -50.18 -28.81
N GLN A 27 -11.55 -50.85 -28.63
CA GLN A 27 -10.60 -50.55 -27.56
C GLN A 27 -9.92 -49.20 -27.79
N GLU A 28 -9.37 -48.94 -28.98
CA GLU A 28 -8.75 -47.65 -29.32
C GLU A 28 -9.73 -46.48 -29.16
N SER A 29 -10.99 -46.66 -29.58
CA SER A 29 -12.02 -45.64 -29.39
C SER A 29 -12.37 -45.41 -27.91
N SER A 30 -12.24 -46.42 -27.06
CA SER A 30 -12.44 -46.30 -25.61
C SER A 30 -11.27 -45.59 -24.95
N ASP A 31 -10.04 -45.96 -25.31
CA ASP A 31 -8.81 -45.37 -24.77
C ASP A 31 -8.73 -43.87 -25.13
N LEU A 32 -9.01 -43.52 -26.39
CA LEU A 32 -9.07 -42.12 -26.83
C LEU A 32 -10.14 -41.33 -26.06
N LYS A 33 -11.29 -41.94 -25.76
CA LYS A 33 -12.35 -41.31 -24.97
C LYS A 33 -11.90 -41.03 -23.54
N ASP A 34 -11.17 -41.95 -22.93
CA ASP A 34 -10.67 -41.78 -21.57
C ASP A 34 -9.51 -40.77 -21.49
N GLU A 35 -8.60 -40.77 -22.47
CA GLU A 35 -7.58 -39.71 -22.61
C GLU A 35 -8.22 -38.32 -22.78
N CYS A 36 -9.27 -38.22 -23.61
CA CYS A 36 -10.01 -36.98 -23.79
C CYS A 36 -10.65 -36.50 -22.47
N LYS A 37 -11.21 -37.40 -21.65
CA LYS A 37 -11.73 -37.05 -20.32
C LYS A 37 -10.62 -36.57 -19.38
N GLU A 38 -9.48 -37.25 -19.37
CA GLU A 38 -8.33 -36.83 -18.57
C GLU A 38 -7.85 -35.44 -18.98
N PHE A 39 -7.76 -35.18 -20.28
CA PHE A 39 -7.35 -33.89 -20.81
C PHE A 39 -8.31 -32.78 -20.35
N VAL A 40 -9.62 -33.00 -20.47
CA VAL A 40 -10.64 -32.04 -20.00
C VAL A 40 -10.52 -31.82 -18.48
N ASN A 41 -10.26 -32.87 -17.70
CA ASN A 41 -10.07 -32.74 -16.26
C ASN A 41 -8.81 -31.92 -15.92
N LYS A 42 -7.68 -32.20 -16.59
CA LYS A 42 -6.43 -31.43 -16.45
C LYS A 42 -6.63 -29.96 -16.81
N ILE A 43 -7.35 -29.66 -17.89
CA ILE A 43 -7.70 -28.28 -18.26
C ILE A 43 -8.55 -27.61 -17.19
N SER A 44 -9.56 -28.30 -16.65
CA SER A 44 -10.39 -27.75 -15.58
C SER A 44 -9.60 -27.47 -14.30
N GLN A 45 -8.66 -28.34 -13.92
CA GLN A 45 -7.76 -28.11 -12.79
C GLN A 45 -6.84 -26.92 -13.03
N TYR A 46 -6.26 -26.82 -14.23
CA TYR A 46 -5.42 -25.68 -14.61
C TYR A 46 -6.18 -24.36 -14.52
N GLN A 47 -7.43 -24.31 -15.01
CA GLN A 47 -8.30 -23.13 -14.89
C GLN A 47 -8.49 -22.72 -13.44
N LYS A 48 -8.79 -23.66 -12.53
CA LYS A 48 -8.93 -23.37 -11.09
C LYS A 48 -7.65 -22.82 -10.47
N ILE A 49 -6.48 -23.33 -10.86
CA ILE A 49 -5.19 -22.83 -10.37
C ILE A 49 -4.97 -21.39 -10.83
N VAL A 50 -5.24 -21.10 -12.11
CA VAL A 50 -5.09 -19.75 -12.67
C VAL A 50 -6.06 -18.77 -12.02
N GLU A 51 -7.32 -19.18 -11.78
CA GLU A 51 -8.30 -18.37 -11.05
C GLU A 51 -7.80 -18.05 -9.63
N GLY A 52 -7.33 -19.04 -8.88
CA GLY A 52 -6.76 -18.80 -7.54
C GLY A 52 -5.52 -17.91 -7.57
N LEU A 53 -4.68 -18.02 -8.61
CA LEU A 53 -3.50 -17.13 -8.76
C LEU A 53 -3.90 -15.69 -9.07
N ILE A 54 -4.98 -15.47 -9.84
CA ILE A 54 -5.53 -14.14 -10.08
C ILE A 54 -6.04 -13.52 -8.79
N GLU A 55 -6.76 -14.29 -7.95
CA GLU A 55 -7.25 -13.83 -6.65
C GLU A 55 -6.10 -13.39 -5.73
N VAL A 56 -5.07 -14.22 -5.59
CA VAL A 56 -3.88 -13.89 -4.77
C VAL A 56 -3.16 -12.66 -5.30
N LYS A 57 -3.03 -12.53 -6.64
CA LYS A 57 -2.42 -11.36 -7.26
C LYS A 57 -3.22 -10.09 -6.96
N ASP A 58 -4.55 -10.15 -7.02
CA ASP A 58 -5.41 -9.00 -6.75
C ASP A 58 -5.35 -8.59 -5.27
N GLU A 59 -5.30 -9.55 -4.35
CA GLU A 59 -5.08 -9.29 -2.93
C GLU A 59 -3.72 -8.64 -2.67
N MET A 60 -2.64 -9.20 -3.23
CA MET A 60 -1.30 -8.63 -3.11
C MET A 60 -1.23 -7.21 -3.68
N THR A 61 -1.93 -6.94 -4.78
CA THR A 61 -1.98 -5.58 -5.36
C THR A 61 -2.65 -4.59 -4.40
N LYS A 62 -3.74 -4.99 -3.72
CA LYS A 62 -4.41 -4.14 -2.72
C LYS A 62 -3.54 -3.89 -1.50
N GLU A 63 -2.83 -4.90 -1.01
CA GLU A 63 -1.90 -4.75 0.11
C GLU A 63 -0.76 -3.80 -0.23
N VAL A 64 -0.15 -3.96 -1.41
CA VAL A 64 0.94 -3.08 -1.87
C VAL A 64 0.49 -1.62 -1.95
N GLU A 65 -0.68 -1.34 -2.53
CA GLU A 65 -1.18 0.04 -2.59
C GLU A 65 -1.52 0.60 -1.20
N THR A 66 -2.01 -0.24 -0.29
CA THR A 66 -2.27 0.14 1.11
C THR A 66 -0.97 0.55 1.82
N GLU A 67 0.07 -0.28 1.74
CA GLU A 67 1.37 0.02 2.36
C GLU A 67 2.06 1.21 1.70
N LYS A 68 1.95 1.36 0.38
CA LYS A 68 2.44 2.54 -0.34
C LYS A 68 1.78 3.82 0.15
N MET A 69 0.46 3.81 0.37
CA MET A 69 -0.25 4.98 0.91
C MET A 69 0.17 5.28 2.35
N LYS A 70 0.35 4.27 3.20
CA LYS A 70 0.89 4.45 4.56
C LYS A 70 2.30 5.06 4.53
N ALA A 71 3.18 4.56 3.67
CA ALA A 71 4.54 5.08 3.53
C ALA A 71 4.56 6.54 3.06
N ILE A 72 3.71 6.92 2.09
CA ILE A 72 3.54 8.31 1.65
C ILE A 72 3.05 9.19 2.81
N GLY A 73 2.04 8.72 3.55
CA GLY A 73 1.49 9.41 4.72
C GLY A 73 2.55 9.66 5.80
N ALA A 74 3.30 8.62 6.18
CA ALA A 74 4.38 8.72 7.15
C ALA A 74 5.48 9.70 6.69
N ARG A 75 5.86 9.67 5.41
CA ARG A 75 6.85 10.59 4.84
C ARG A 75 6.38 12.04 4.90
N ASN A 76 5.10 12.29 4.60
CA ASN A 76 4.51 13.63 4.65
C ASN A 76 4.42 14.16 6.09
N LEU A 77 4.06 13.31 7.04
CA LEU A 77 4.05 13.65 8.46
C LEU A 77 5.45 14.04 8.93
N LEU A 78 6.45 13.22 8.62
CA LEU A 78 7.84 13.47 9.03
C LEU A 78 8.40 14.78 8.45
N LYS A 79 8.09 15.07 7.18
CA LYS A 79 8.43 16.35 6.54
C LYS A 79 7.76 17.54 7.24
N THR A 80 6.51 17.39 7.66
CA THR A 80 5.75 18.44 8.35
C THR A 80 6.32 18.69 9.74
N VAL A 81 6.60 17.63 10.50
CA VAL A 81 7.22 17.70 11.83
C VAL A 81 8.58 18.38 11.76
N ALA A 82 9.42 18.05 10.76
CA ALA A 82 10.71 18.70 10.56
C ALA A 82 10.57 20.22 10.35
N LYS A 83 9.65 20.65 9.48
CA LYS A 83 9.36 22.07 9.25
C LYS A 83 8.84 22.77 10.50
N GLN A 84 7.93 22.14 11.23
CA GLN A 84 7.37 22.70 12.46
C GLN A 84 8.48 22.87 13.52
N ARG A 85 9.36 21.88 13.66
CA ARG A 85 10.49 21.93 14.57
C ARG A 85 11.45 23.07 14.22
N GLU A 86 11.76 23.25 12.94
CA GLU A 86 12.61 24.35 12.47
C GLU A 86 11.98 25.71 12.77
N ALA A 87 10.69 25.88 12.46
CA ALA A 87 9.96 27.12 12.76
C ALA A 87 9.93 27.42 14.27
N GLN A 88 9.67 26.41 15.11
CA GLN A 88 9.70 26.56 16.57
C GLN A 88 11.10 26.94 17.07
N GLN A 89 12.16 26.35 16.51
CA GLN A 89 13.53 26.69 16.87
C GLN A 89 13.85 28.15 16.52
N GLN A 90 13.46 28.62 15.34
CA GLN A 90 13.62 30.02 14.94
C GLN A 90 12.85 30.97 15.87
N GLN A 91 11.59 30.65 16.20
CA GLN A 91 10.79 31.44 17.14
C GLN A 91 11.45 31.53 18.53
N LEU A 92 11.95 30.41 19.06
CA LEU A 92 12.65 30.38 20.35
C LEU A 92 13.94 31.20 20.31
N GLN A 93 14.70 31.15 19.21
CA GLN A 93 15.92 31.94 19.05
C GLN A 93 15.62 33.45 19.04
N THR A 94 14.57 33.87 18.34
CA THR A 94 14.09 35.27 18.36
C THR A 94 13.71 35.69 19.77
N LEU A 95 12.92 34.88 20.48
CA LEU A 95 12.50 35.18 21.85
C LEU A 95 13.70 35.27 22.82
N ILE A 96 14.69 34.38 22.68
CA ILE A 96 15.92 34.44 23.47
C ILE A 96 16.67 35.74 23.19
N ALA A 97 16.78 36.16 21.92
CA ALA A 97 17.45 37.41 21.56
C ALA A 97 16.73 38.64 22.15
N GLU A 98 15.40 38.69 22.07
CA GLU A 98 14.58 39.73 22.68
C GLU A 98 14.78 39.81 24.20
N LYS A 99 14.77 38.65 24.88
CA LYS A 99 14.97 38.59 26.33
C LYS A 99 16.36 39.01 26.75
N LYS A 100 17.40 38.63 25.99
CA LYS A 100 18.77 39.10 26.22
C LYS A 100 18.87 40.63 26.08
N LEU A 101 18.22 41.20 25.06
CA LEU A 101 18.19 42.65 24.88
C LEU A 101 17.47 43.35 26.04
N GLN A 102 16.31 42.84 26.48
CA GLN A 102 15.58 43.36 27.64
C GLN A 102 16.45 43.32 28.90
N HIS A 103 17.12 42.20 29.15
CA HIS A 103 18.01 42.04 30.29
C HIS A 103 19.15 43.07 30.28
N GLU A 104 19.80 43.27 29.12
CA GLU A 104 20.89 44.24 29.00
C GLU A 104 20.41 45.68 29.24
N ARG A 105 19.22 46.03 28.77
CA ARG A 105 18.60 47.32 29.06
C ARG A 105 18.39 47.53 30.57
N TYR A 106 17.81 46.56 31.25
CA TYR A 106 17.60 46.64 32.71
C TYR A 106 18.92 46.69 33.47
N ARG A 107 19.95 45.97 33.01
CA ARG A 107 21.28 46.02 33.60
C ARG A 107 21.86 47.44 33.56
N ILE A 108 21.80 48.09 32.39
CA ILE A 108 22.29 49.45 32.20
C ILE A 108 21.50 50.45 33.08
N GLU A 109 20.17 50.32 33.09
CA GLU A 109 19.30 51.19 33.90
C GLU A 109 19.59 51.05 35.40
N TYR A 110 19.74 49.81 35.88
CA TYR A 110 20.13 49.52 37.25
C TYR A 110 21.49 50.10 37.60
N GLU A 111 22.50 49.93 36.73
CA GLU A 111 23.83 50.48 36.94
C GLU A 111 23.83 52.02 36.97
N ALA A 112 22.95 52.67 36.21
CA ALA A 112 22.78 54.12 36.24
C ALA A 112 22.12 54.58 37.55
N LEU A 113 21.03 53.94 37.96
CA LEU A 113 20.33 54.27 39.22
C LEU A 113 21.23 54.10 40.43
N ARG A 114 22.01 53.00 40.49
CA ARG A 114 22.95 52.72 41.59
C ARG A 114 24.04 53.80 41.73
N LYS A 115 24.35 54.55 40.67
CA LYS A 115 25.30 55.67 40.73
C LYS A 115 24.64 56.96 41.23
N VAL A 116 23.40 57.21 40.83
CA VAL A 116 22.67 58.44 41.18
C VAL A 116 22.11 58.37 42.62
N GLU A 117 21.74 57.19 43.10
CA GLU A 117 21.22 56.98 44.45
C GLU A 117 22.09 57.58 45.58
N PRO A 118 23.42 57.33 45.66
CA PRO A 118 24.24 57.95 46.70
C PRO A 118 24.34 59.48 46.57
N GLU A 119 24.41 60.01 45.35
CA GLU A 119 24.44 61.46 45.12
C GLU A 119 23.16 62.13 45.62
N GLN A 120 22.00 61.49 45.40
CA GLN A 120 20.73 61.97 45.92
C GLN A 120 20.65 61.86 47.45
N ASN A 121 21.14 60.77 48.04
CA ASN A 121 21.16 60.61 49.49
C ASN A 121 22.06 61.66 50.16
N GLU A 122 23.25 61.92 49.62
CA GLU A 122 24.15 62.98 50.11
C GLU A 122 23.49 64.36 50.02
N PHE A 123 22.78 64.64 48.92
CA PHE A 123 22.04 65.90 48.77
C PHE A 123 20.93 66.05 49.83
N ILE A 124 20.18 64.97 50.09
CA ILE A 124 19.13 64.95 51.12
C ILE A 124 19.75 65.19 52.50
N ASP A 125 20.83 64.48 52.85
CA ASP A 125 21.49 64.61 54.15
C ASP A 125 21.98 66.05 54.39
N GLN A 126 22.61 66.66 53.36
CA GLN A 126 23.03 68.07 53.43
C GLN A 126 21.85 69.02 53.61
N PHE A 127 20.74 68.79 52.90
CA PHE A 127 19.54 69.63 53.01
C PHE A 127 18.86 69.50 54.38
N VAL A 128 18.85 68.29 54.97
CA VAL A 128 18.32 68.03 56.31
C VAL A 128 19.20 68.66 57.39
N LEU A 129 20.53 68.62 57.24
CA LEU A 129 21.49 69.21 58.19
C LEU A 129 21.56 70.75 58.15
N GLN A 130 21.07 71.38 57.08
CA GLN A 130 21.04 72.85 56.93
C GLN A 130 19.74 73.50 57.45
N LYS A 131 18.79 72.72 57.99
CA LYS A 131 17.62 73.22 58.73
C LYS A 131 17.81 73.04 60.24
#